data_AF-A0AAJ6NG41-F1
#
_entry.id   AF-A0AAJ6NG41-F1
#
_cell.length_a   1.000
_cell.length_b   1.000
_cell.length_c   1.000
_cell.angle_alpha   90.00
_cell.angle_beta   90.00
_cell.angle_gamma   90.00
#
_symmetry.space_group_name_H-M   'P 1'
#
loop_
_entity.id
_entity.type
_entity.pdbx_description
1 polymer ?
#
loop_
_entity_poly.entity_id
_entity_poly.type
_entity_poly.pdbx_seq_one_letter_code
_entity_poly.pdbx_strand_id
1 'polypeptide(L)'
;MNKIINLLISDHIFALFAFGFLFIFFSIFMYFIFYIYLNVNFRGISKIIFNNGRKPSNPLEPFNFLALSFLPTTFWREVLNIKYNKYFKKMYGKEFYYQLNREQLVELLDKYKAYFILQYVIFLASGLGLLFLVAGYIAHQFY
;
A
#
# COMPACT_ATOMS: atom_id res chain seq x y z
N MET A 1 -6.41 -20.22 30.58
CA MET A 1 -5.76 -19.21 29.73
C MET A 1 -5.04 -19.94 28.60
N ASN A 2 -5.31 -19.61 27.34
CA ASN A 2 -5.01 -20.45 26.17
C ASN A 2 -3.49 -20.69 26.03
N LYS A 3 -3.02 -21.93 25.79
CA LYS A 3 -1.59 -22.31 25.79
C LYS A 3 -0.72 -21.41 24.88
N ILE A 4 -1.30 -20.93 23.78
CA ILE A 4 -0.69 -19.98 22.84
C ILE A 4 -0.49 -18.59 23.45
N ILE A 5 -1.46 -18.09 24.22
CA ILE A 5 -1.37 -16.78 24.89
C ILE A 5 -0.25 -16.81 25.93
N ASN A 6 -0.11 -17.91 26.66
CA ASN A 6 1.00 -18.06 27.60
C ASN A 6 2.34 -18.07 26.86
N LEU A 7 2.44 -18.76 25.71
CA LEU A 7 3.65 -18.77 24.88
C LEU A 7 4.03 -17.38 24.36
N LEU A 8 3.05 -16.60 23.89
CA LEU A 8 3.27 -15.23 23.43
C LEU A 8 3.80 -14.30 24.53
N ILE A 9 3.44 -14.57 25.78
CA ILE A 9 3.89 -13.78 26.94
C ILE A 9 5.28 -14.25 27.40
N SER A 10 5.52 -15.56 27.40
CA SER A 10 6.75 -16.14 27.95
C SER A 10 7.93 -16.14 26.99
N ASP A 11 7.68 -16.25 25.68
CA ASP A 11 8.72 -16.38 24.66
C ASP A 11 8.64 -15.20 23.69
N HIS A 12 9.53 -14.22 23.90
CA HIS A 12 9.60 -13.02 23.09
C HIS A 12 10.04 -13.30 21.64
N ILE A 13 10.85 -14.33 21.41
CA ILE A 13 11.29 -14.72 20.06
C ILE A 13 10.09 -15.30 19.30
N PHE A 14 9.36 -16.22 19.93
CA PHE A 14 8.12 -16.75 19.38
C PHE A 14 7.11 -15.63 19.10
N ALA A 15 6.96 -14.67 20.02
CA ALA A 15 6.07 -13.53 19.83
C ALA A 15 6.44 -12.68 18.62
N LEU A 16 7.73 -12.38 18.41
CA LEU A 16 8.22 -11.64 17.25
C LEU A 16 7.85 -12.35 15.94
N PHE A 17 8.09 -13.66 15.84
CA PHE A 17 7.70 -14.42 14.65
C PHE A 17 6.18 -14.46 14.46
N ALA A 18 5.43 -14.72 15.53
CA ALA A 18 3.97 -14.79 15.48
C ALA A 18 3.34 -13.47 14.99
N PHE A 19 3.78 -12.33 15.54
CA PHE A 19 3.34 -11.02 15.09
C PHE A 19 3.80 -10.73 13.66
N GLY A 20 5.04 -11.07 13.31
CA GLY A 20 5.56 -10.95 11.95
C GLY A 20 4.66 -11.65 10.93
N PHE A 21 4.36 -12.94 11.14
CA PHE A 21 3.46 -13.68 10.27
C PHE A 21 2.03 -13.12 10.28
N LEU A 22 1.50 -12.72 11.44
CA LEU A 22 0.17 -12.10 11.53
C LEU A 22 0.07 -10.86 10.63
N PHE A 23 1.05 -9.96 10.69
CA PHE A 23 1.09 -8.76 9.86
C PHE A 23 1.24 -9.07 8.36
N ILE A 24 2.01 -10.10 8.00
CA ILE A 24 2.10 -10.55 6.61
C ILE A 24 0.77 -11.12 6.12
N PHE A 25 0.11 -11.99 6.89
CA PHE A 25 -1.22 -12.52 6.54
C PHE A 25 -2.25 -11.40 6.40
N PHE A 26 -2.25 -10.46 7.34
CA PHE A 26 -3.11 -9.29 7.28
C PHE A 26 -2.84 -8.44 6.03
N SER A 27 -1.57 -8.22 5.68
CA SER A 27 -1.20 -7.48 4.46
C SER A 27 -1.70 -8.18 3.19
N ILE A 28 -1.53 -9.50 3.09
CA ILE A 28 -2.04 -10.29 1.96
C ILE A 28 -3.56 -10.16 1.86
N PHE A 29 -4.28 -10.31 2.98
CA PHE A 29 -5.73 -10.14 3.02
C PHE A 29 -6.17 -8.74 2.57
N MET A 30 -5.50 -7.69 3.06
CA MET A 30 -5.75 -6.32 2.65
C MET A 30 -5.43 -6.09 1.17
N TYR A 31 -4.41 -6.76 0.62
CA TYR A 31 -4.07 -6.71 -0.80
C TYR A 31 -5.16 -7.32 -1.68
N PHE A 32 -5.81 -8.41 -1.24
CA PHE A 32 -7.00 -8.95 -1.91
C PHE A 32 -8.17 -7.97 -1.90
N ILE A 33 -8.46 -7.33 -0.76
CA ILE A 33 -9.48 -6.27 -0.68
C ILE A 33 -9.14 -5.13 -1.63
N PHE A 34 -7.87 -4.73 -1.68
CA PHE A 34 -7.40 -3.67 -2.55
C PHE A 34 -7.53 -4.02 -4.03
N TYR A 35 -7.26 -5.27 -4.40
CA TYR A 35 -7.51 -5.78 -5.75
C TYR A 35 -8.97 -5.65 -6.17
N ILE A 36 -9.90 -6.08 -5.29
CA ILE A 36 -11.34 -5.96 -5.55
C ILE A 36 -11.72 -4.48 -5.68
N TYR A 37 -11.27 -3.64 -4.74
CA TYR A 37 -11.54 -2.21 -4.76
C TYR A 37 -11.08 -1.54 -6.06
N LEU A 38 -9.85 -1.84 -6.49
CA LEU A 38 -9.28 -1.29 -7.72
C LEU A 38 -10.07 -1.73 -8.95
N ASN A 39 -10.45 -3.00 -9.06
CA ASN A 39 -11.25 -3.48 -10.19
C ASN A 39 -12.65 -2.84 -10.24
N VAL A 40 -13.31 -2.66 -9.09
CA VAL A 40 -14.62 -1.99 -9.02
C VAL A 40 -14.52 -0.53 -9.45
N ASN A 41 -13.48 0.18 -9.01
CA ASN A 41 -13.31 1.62 -9.25
C ASN A 41 -12.45 1.93 -10.48
N PHE A 42 -12.05 0.89 -11.23
CA PHE A 42 -10.97 0.99 -12.21
C PHE A 42 -11.25 2.04 -13.27
N ARG A 43 -12.45 2.03 -13.86
CA ARG A 43 -12.85 2.98 -14.91
C ARG A 43 -12.76 4.45 -14.45
N GLY A 44 -13.10 4.70 -13.19
CA GLY A 44 -13.09 6.04 -12.62
C GLY A 44 -11.67 6.51 -12.31
N ILE A 45 -10.87 5.64 -11.69
CA ILE A 45 -9.46 5.89 -11.40
C ILE A 45 -8.66 6.07 -12.69
N SER A 46 -8.86 5.20 -13.68
CA SER A 46 -8.16 5.26 -14.98
C SER A 46 -8.51 6.53 -15.74
N LYS A 47 -9.78 6.98 -15.71
CA LYS A 47 -10.20 8.22 -16.38
C LYS A 47 -9.42 9.42 -15.85
N ILE A 48 -9.23 9.50 -14.53
CA ILE A 48 -8.46 10.58 -13.91
C ILE A 48 -6.98 10.48 -14.27
N ILE A 49 -6.39 9.28 -14.18
CA ILE A 49 -4.96 9.08 -14.42
C ILE A 49 -4.57 9.35 -15.89
N PHE A 50 -5.33 8.82 -16.84
CA PHE A 50 -4.95 8.82 -18.25
C PHE A 50 -5.55 9.94 -19.09
N ASN A 51 -6.49 10.72 -18.55
CA ASN A 51 -7.16 11.86 -19.18
C ASN A 51 -7.74 11.60 -20.60
N ASN A 52 -7.87 10.35 -21.01
CA ASN A 52 -8.25 9.95 -22.36
C ASN A 52 -9.12 8.69 -22.32
N GLY A 53 -10.21 8.70 -23.09
CA GLY A 53 -11.24 7.66 -23.19
C GLY A 53 -10.79 6.32 -23.78
N ARG A 54 -9.52 5.93 -23.64
CA ARG A 54 -9.10 4.54 -23.88
C ARG A 54 -9.82 3.70 -22.84
N LYS A 55 -10.88 3.01 -23.27
CA LYS A 55 -11.58 2.00 -22.47
C LYS A 55 -10.52 1.06 -21.93
N PRO A 56 -10.29 1.04 -20.62
CA PRO A 56 -9.45 -0.01 -20.11
C PRO A 56 -10.26 -1.32 -20.17
N SER A 57 -9.61 -2.40 -20.62
CA SER A 57 -10.20 -3.73 -20.58
C SER A 57 -10.35 -4.15 -19.11
N ASN A 58 -11.57 -4.48 -18.70
CA ASN A 58 -11.79 -5.25 -17.47
C ASN A 58 -11.64 -6.74 -17.82
N PRO A 59 -11.03 -7.57 -16.97
CA PRO A 59 -10.36 -7.23 -15.71
C PRO A 59 -8.98 -6.56 -15.93
N LEU A 60 -8.48 -5.88 -14.90
CA LEU A 60 -7.11 -5.37 -14.90
C LEU A 60 -6.12 -6.52 -15.12
N GLU A 61 -5.33 -6.44 -16.19
CA GLU A 61 -4.18 -7.33 -16.35
C GLU A 61 -3.24 -7.19 -15.14
N PRO A 62 -2.61 -8.27 -14.68
CA PRO A 62 -1.77 -8.27 -13.47
C PRO A 62 -0.71 -7.16 -13.44
N PHE A 63 -0.06 -6.87 -14.56
CA PHE A 63 0.95 -5.80 -14.66
C PHE A 63 0.35 -4.40 -14.54
N ASN A 64 -0.82 -4.16 -15.13
CA ASN A 64 -1.55 -2.90 -15.01
C ASN A 64 -2.05 -2.70 -13.57
N PHE A 65 -2.50 -3.77 -12.92
CA PHE A 65 -2.88 -3.74 -11.52
C PHE A 65 -1.69 -3.39 -10.62
N LEU A 66 -0.54 -4.04 -10.83
CA LEU A 66 0.68 -3.75 -10.07
C LEU A 66 1.11 -2.29 -10.24
N ALA A 67 1.18 -1.79 -11.47
CA ALA A 67 1.58 -0.41 -11.72
C ALA A 67 0.65 0.59 -11.01
N LEU A 68 -0.66 0.36 -11.08
CA LEU A 68 -1.64 1.20 -10.39
C LEU A 68 -1.50 1.06 -8.87
N SER A 69 -1.40 -0.15 -8.33
CA SER A 69 -1.37 -0.40 -6.88
C SER A 69 -0.23 0.34 -6.17
N PHE A 70 0.90 0.60 -6.84
CA PHE A 70 2.04 1.38 -6.32
C PHE A 70 1.88 2.90 -6.43
N LEU A 71 0.86 3.39 -7.14
CA LEU A 71 0.67 4.82 -7.39
C LEU A 71 0.51 5.62 -6.08
N PRO A 72 -0.32 5.22 -5.10
CA PRO A 72 -0.43 5.96 -3.84
C PRO A 72 0.89 6.12 -3.08
N THR A 73 1.73 5.08 -3.09
CA THR A 73 3.07 5.09 -2.45
C THR A 73 4.02 5.96 -3.23
N THR A 74 3.95 5.92 -4.56
CA THR A 74 4.78 6.72 -5.44
C THR A 74 4.60 8.20 -5.10
N PHE A 75 3.36 8.67 -5.04
CA PHE A 75 2.99 10.08 -4.81
C PHE A 75 2.83 10.45 -3.32
N TRP A 76 3.31 9.64 -2.38
CA TRP A 76 3.09 9.86 -0.94
C TRP A 76 3.57 11.24 -0.46
N ARG A 77 4.71 11.72 -0.99
CA ARG A 77 5.26 13.04 -0.66
C ARG A 77 4.37 14.16 -1.18
N GLU A 78 3.84 14.01 -2.38
CA GLU A 78 2.93 14.95 -3.02
C GLU A 78 1.61 15.01 -2.26
N VAL A 79 1.09 13.87 -1.80
CA VAL A 79 -0.06 13.80 -0.90
C VAL A 79 0.20 14.57 0.41
N LEU A 80 1.37 14.37 1.02
CA LEU A 80 1.77 15.11 2.23
C LEU A 80 1.92 16.62 1.96
N ASN A 81 2.49 17.01 0.82
CA ASN A 81 2.63 18.42 0.43
C ASN A 81 1.27 19.08 0.21
N ILE A 82 0.31 18.39 -0.41
CA ILE A 82 -1.07 18.86 -0.53
C ILE A 82 -1.68 19.03 0.86
N LYS A 83 -1.51 18.06 1.76
CA LYS A 83 -2.06 18.09 3.12
C LYS A 83 -1.50 19.25 3.96
N TYR A 84 -0.20 19.52 3.86
CA TYR A 84 0.48 20.56 4.65
C TYR A 84 0.67 21.88 3.90
N ASN A 85 -0.01 22.07 2.77
CA ASN A 85 0.09 23.25 1.91
C ASN A 85 1.54 23.65 1.58
N LYS A 86 2.43 22.67 1.40
CA LYS A 86 3.84 22.89 1.02
C LYS A 86 3.99 22.92 -0.50
N TYR A 87 4.98 23.67 -0.98
CA TYR A 87 5.23 23.83 -2.42
C TYR A 87 5.39 22.49 -3.13
N PHE A 88 4.60 22.31 -4.20
CA PHE A 88 4.62 21.14 -5.05
C PHE A 88 5.83 21.21 -5.99
N LYS A 89 6.96 20.61 -5.60
CA LYS A 89 8.09 20.40 -6.52
C LYS A 89 7.92 19.03 -7.18
N LYS A 90 7.46 19.01 -8.44
CA LYS A 90 7.48 17.77 -9.26
C LYS A 90 8.91 17.24 -9.28
N MET A 91 9.16 16.07 -8.71
CA MET A 91 10.47 15.41 -8.83
C MET A 91 10.47 14.28 -9.86
N TYR A 92 9.33 13.93 -10.44
CA TYR A 92 9.26 12.91 -11.46
C TYR A 92 9.71 13.51 -12.80
N GLY A 93 10.80 12.98 -13.35
CA GLY A 93 11.24 13.29 -14.70
C GLY A 93 10.20 12.86 -15.75
N LYS A 94 10.38 13.31 -16.99
CA LYS A 94 9.47 12.98 -18.12
C LYS A 94 9.35 11.46 -18.40
N GLU A 95 10.15 10.63 -17.75
CA GLU A 95 10.20 9.18 -17.96
C GLU A 95 9.37 8.37 -16.96
N PHE A 96 8.67 9.02 -16.02
CA PHE A 96 7.85 8.29 -15.06
C PHE A 96 6.58 7.71 -15.70
N TYR A 97 6.25 6.45 -15.36
CA TYR A 97 5.16 5.68 -15.97
C TYR A 97 3.78 6.35 -15.82
N TYR A 98 3.55 7.06 -14.72
CA TYR A 98 2.37 7.91 -14.52
C TYR A 98 2.79 9.34 -14.19
N GLN A 99 2.43 10.29 -15.06
CA GLN A 99 2.64 11.71 -14.83
C GLN A 99 1.34 12.36 -14.35
N LEU A 100 1.08 12.33 -13.04
CA LEU A 100 -0.07 13.04 -12.48
C LEU A 100 0.27 14.52 -12.24
N ASN A 101 -0.63 15.40 -12.65
CA ASN A 101 -0.64 16.80 -12.20
C ASN A 101 -1.31 16.91 -10.82
N ARG A 102 -1.25 18.12 -10.24
CA ARG A 102 -1.79 18.36 -8.89
C ARG A 102 -3.29 18.17 -8.86
N GLU A 103 -3.98 18.62 -9.90
CA GLU A 103 -5.43 18.56 -10.04
C GLU A 103 -5.94 17.11 -10.06
N GLN A 104 -5.30 16.25 -10.84
CA GLN A 104 -5.58 14.81 -10.91
C GLN A 104 -5.32 14.13 -9.58
N LEU A 105 -4.21 14.47 -8.89
CA LEU A 105 -3.91 13.89 -7.59
C LEU A 105 -4.93 14.34 -6.53
N VAL A 106 -5.33 15.60 -6.54
CA VAL A 106 -6.39 16.12 -5.66
C VAL A 106 -7.73 15.44 -5.97
N GLU A 107 -8.08 15.26 -7.23
CA GLU A 107 -9.31 14.57 -7.62
C GLU A 107 -9.31 13.10 -7.18
N LEU A 108 -8.17 12.39 -7.32
CA LEU A 108 -7.99 11.03 -6.80
C LEU A 108 -8.13 11.00 -5.28
N LEU A 109 -7.50 11.95 -4.58
CA LEU A 109 -7.57 12.05 -3.13
C LEU A 109 -8.97 12.40 -2.64
N ASP A 110 -9.78 13.09 -3.41
CA ASP A 110 -11.14 13.43 -2.97
C ASP A 110 -12.12 12.29 -3.25
N LYS A 111 -12.11 11.75 -4.48
CA LYS A 111 -13.06 10.72 -4.93
C LYS A 111 -12.68 9.30 -4.52
N TYR A 112 -11.39 9.02 -4.36
CA TYR A 112 -10.87 7.67 -4.11
C TYR A 112 -9.96 7.63 -2.87
N LYS A 113 -10.38 8.23 -1.75
CA LYS A 113 -9.62 8.21 -0.46
C LYS A 113 -9.20 6.80 -0.05
N ALA A 114 -10.11 5.84 -0.19
CA ALA A 114 -9.86 4.43 0.15
C ALA A 114 -8.72 3.82 -0.67
N TYR A 115 -8.48 4.31 -1.90
CA TYR A 115 -7.35 3.87 -2.73
C TYR A 115 -6.01 4.09 -2.03
N PHE A 116 -5.83 5.28 -1.43
CA PHE A 116 -4.61 5.63 -0.72
C PHE A 116 -4.53 4.95 0.64
N ILE A 117 -5.64 4.92 1.37
CA ILE A 117 -5.69 4.30 2.70
C ILE A 117 -5.36 2.81 2.62
N LEU A 118 -6.00 2.07 1.71
CA LEU A 118 -5.76 0.63 1.55
C LEU A 118 -4.30 0.36 1.20
N GLN A 119 -3.73 1.12 0.25
CA GLN A 119 -2.33 0.97 -0.10
C GLN A 119 -1.43 1.23 1.11
N TYR A 120 -1.63 2.34 1.85
CA TYR A 120 -0.77 2.68 2.98
C TYR A 120 -0.87 1.66 4.11
N VAL A 121 -2.06 1.12 4.38
CA VAL A 121 -2.24 0.04 5.36
C VAL A 121 -1.47 -1.21 4.94
N ILE A 122 -1.54 -1.61 3.66
CA ILE A 122 -0.78 -2.75 3.12
C ILE A 122 0.72 -2.49 3.27
N PHE A 123 1.19 -1.31 2.87
CA PHE A 123 2.61 -0.96 2.94
C PHE A 123 3.15 -1.01 4.38
N LEU A 124 2.41 -0.41 5.33
CA LEU A 124 2.79 -0.41 6.74
C LEU A 124 2.73 -1.82 7.35
N ALA A 125 1.69 -2.60 7.05
CA ALA A 125 1.56 -3.96 7.54
C ALA A 125 2.68 -4.87 7.00
N SER A 126 2.98 -4.80 5.71
CA SER A 126 4.11 -5.52 5.11
C SER A 126 5.44 -5.12 5.75
N GLY A 127 5.67 -3.82 5.93
CA GLY A 127 6.90 -3.31 6.55
C GLY A 127 7.06 -3.78 7.99
N LEU A 128 6.01 -3.66 8.81
CA LEU A 128 6.01 -4.15 10.19
C LEU A 128 6.18 -5.66 10.26
N GLY A 129 5.51 -6.42 9.39
CA GLY A 129 5.66 -7.87 9.31
C GLY A 129 7.11 -8.28 9.04
N LEU A 130 7.75 -7.68 8.03
CA LEU A 130 9.16 -7.92 7.73
C LEU A 130 10.08 -7.51 8.88
N LEU A 131 9.83 -6.36 9.51
CA LEU A 131 10.63 -5.89 10.65
C LEU A 131 10.57 -6.87 11.83
N PHE A 132 9.38 -7.38 12.17
CA PHE A 132 9.24 -8.37 13.24
C PHE A 132 9.89 -9.72 12.90
N LEU A 133 9.79 -10.18 11.65
CA LEU A 133 10.46 -11.40 11.21
C LEU A 133 11.99 -11.26 11.26
N VAL A 134 12.54 -10.14 10.79
CA VAL A 134 13.97 -9.86 10.86
C VAL A 134 14.42 -9.72 12.31
N ALA A 135 13.67 -9.00 13.14
CA ALA A 135 13.96 -8.87 14.57
C ALA A 135 13.92 -10.23 15.28
N GLY A 136 12.94 -11.08 14.97
CA GLY A 136 12.85 -12.45 15.50
C GLY A 136 14.03 -13.32 15.07
N TYR A 137 14.45 -13.22 13.80
CA TYR A 137 15.63 -13.92 13.29
C TYR A 137 16.92 -13.47 13.99
N ILE A 138 17.13 -12.16 14.13
CA ILE A 138 18.28 -11.62 14.87
C ILE A 138 18.21 -12.07 16.33
N ALA A 139 17.06 -11.96 16.99
CA ALA A 139 16.91 -12.37 18.39
C ALA A 139 17.25 -13.85 18.58
N HIS A 140 16.75 -14.74 17.73
CA HIS A 140 17.05 -16.18 17.77
C HIS A 140 18.54 -16.50 17.51
N GLN A 141 19.24 -15.67 16.73
CA GLN A 141 20.64 -15.92 16.41
C GLN A 141 21.60 -15.47 17.52
N PHE A 142 21.21 -14.46 18.31
CA PHE A 142 22.09 -13.80 19.28
C PHE A 142 21.68 -14.00 20.75
N TYR A 143 20.49 -14.54 21.03
CA TYR A 143 19.96 -14.81 22.37
C TYR A 143 19.33 -16.21 22.42
#